data_AF-A0A940BMY8-F1
#
_entry.id   AF-A0A940BMY8-F1
#
_cell.length_a   1.000
_cell.length_b   1.000
_cell.length_c   1.000
_cell.angle_alpha   90.00
_cell.angle_beta   90.00
_cell.angle_gamma   90.00
#
_symmetry.space_group_name_H-M   'P 1'
#
loop_
_entity.id
_entity.type
_entity.pdbx_description
1 polymer ?
#
loop_
_entity_poly.entity_id
_entity_poly.type
_entity_poly.pdbx_seq_one_letter_code
_entity_poly.pdbx_strand_id
1 'polypeptide(L)' 'FTGTVLTGVFAYSECGYSVLTQLIGEVTIAGWSFVCGLVIFYLIKKIHGLRVPKRIEEEGLDIYEHGEAAYN' A
#
# COMPACT_ATOMS: atom_id res chain seq x y z
N PHE A 1 -10.58 2.90 -5.70
CA PHE A 1 -10.55 2.78 -7.16
C PHE A 1 -11.96 2.59 -7.70
N THR A 2 -12.58 1.40 -7.65
CA THR A 2 -13.94 1.18 -8.23
C THR A 2 -15.03 2.15 -7.72
N GLY A 3 -15.09 2.43 -6.42
CA GLY A 3 -16.09 3.35 -5.85
C GLY A 3 -15.98 4.79 -6.37
N THR A 4 -14.74 5.30 -6.51
CA THR A 4 -14.45 6.66 -6.99
C THR A 4 -14.91 6.86 -8.43
N VAL A 5 -14.70 5.86 -9.29
CA VAL A 5 -15.20 5.85 -10.67
C VAL A 5 -16.72 5.82 -10.70
N LEU A 6 -17.37 4.98 -9.88
CA LEU A 6 -18.83 4.87 -9.82
C LEU A 6 -19.49 6.17 -9.34
N THR A 7 -18.85 6.93 -8.44
CA THR A 7 -19.32 8.27 -8.07
C THR A 7 -19.35 9.21 -9.28
N GLY A 8 -18.36 9.13 -10.18
CA GLY A 8 -18.37 9.93 -11.41
C GLY A 8 -19.47 9.52 -12.42
N VAL A 9 -19.92 8.26 -12.39
CA VAL A 9 -20.93 7.72 -13.31
C VAL A 9 -22.35 7.98 -12.81
N PHE A 10 -22.59 7.83 -11.50
CA PHE A 10 -23.93 7.86 -10.91
C PHE A 10 -24.24 9.11 -10.09
N ALA A 11 -23.30 10.05 -9.94
CA ALA A 11 -23.58 11.30 -9.25
C ALA A 11 -24.71 12.07 -9.94
N TYR A 12 -25.59 12.64 -9.14
CA TYR A 12 -26.70 13.47 -9.62
C TYR A 12 -26.15 14.70 -10.36
N SER A 13 -26.80 15.08 -11.46
CA SER A 13 -26.29 16.07 -12.43
C SER A 13 -26.03 17.46 -11.84
N GLU A 14 -26.68 17.82 -10.74
CA GLU A 14 -26.49 19.10 -10.04
C GLU A 14 -25.24 19.13 -9.14
N CYS A 15 -24.62 17.98 -8.89
CA CYS A 15 -23.49 17.88 -7.97
C CYS A 15 -22.14 18.25 -8.58
N GLY A 16 -22.07 18.54 -9.90
CA GLY A 16 -20.84 18.97 -10.57
C GLY A 16 -19.73 17.91 -10.63
N TYR A 17 -20.03 16.66 -10.27
CA TYR A 17 -19.08 15.55 -10.33
C TYR A 17 -19.13 14.89 -11.70
N SER A 18 -17.97 14.79 -12.35
CA SER A 18 -17.78 14.09 -13.62
C SER A 18 -16.79 12.94 -13.43
N VAL A 19 -16.94 11.88 -14.22
CA VAL A 19 -15.98 10.77 -14.33
C VAL A 19 -14.55 11.30 -14.53
N LEU A 20 -14.37 12.34 -15.34
CA LEU A 20 -13.05 12.89 -15.62
C LEU A 20 -12.39 13.49 -14.35
N THR A 21 -13.15 14.26 -13.58
CA THR A 21 -12.65 14.87 -12.34
C THR A 21 -12.29 13.81 -11.29
N GLN A 22 -13.11 12.76 -11.18
CA GLN A 22 -12.85 11.65 -10.28
C GLN A 22 -11.61 10.85 -10.68
N LEU A 23 -11.41 10.60 -11.98
CA LEU A 23 -10.21 9.92 -12.49
C LEU A 23 -8.94 10.72 -12.25
N ILE A 24 -8.97 12.05 -12.43
CA ILE A 24 -7.81 12.90 -12.14
C ILE A 24 -7.44 12.83 -10.65
N GLY A 25 -8.44 12.92 -9.77
CA GLY A 25 -8.24 12.78 -8.32
C GLY A 25 -7.68 11.40 -7.96
N GLU A 26 -8.23 10.34 -8.54
CA GLU A 26 -7.81 8.96 -8.34
C GLU A 26 -6.34 8.74 -8.73
N VAL A 27 -5.95 9.16 -9.94
CA VAL A 27 -4.57 9.03 -10.42
C VAL A 27 -3.61 9.87 -9.57
N THR A 28 -4.03 11.05 -9.13
CA THR A 28 -3.22 11.92 -8.27
C THR A 28 -2.92 11.25 -6.92
N ILE A 29 -3.95 10.70 -6.27
CA ILE A 29 -3.80 10.03 -4.97
C ILE A 29 -3.02 8.72 -5.13
N ALA A 30 -3.27 7.94 -6.20
CA ALA A 30 -2.53 6.73 -6.50
C ALA A 30 -1.03 7.02 -6.73
N GLY A 31 -0.72 8.04 -7.55
CA GLY A 31 0.65 8.46 -7.81
C GLY A 31 1.34 8.95 -6.54
N TRP A 32 0.68 9.81 -5.76
CA TRP A 32 1.23 10.33 -4.51
C TRP A 32 1.50 9.22 -3.49
N SER A 33 0.53 8.35 -3.24
CA SER A 33 0.68 7.24 -2.30
C SER A 33 1.76 6.26 -2.72
N PHE A 34 1.88 5.96 -4.02
CA PHE A 34 2.93 5.10 -4.55
C PHE A 34 4.32 5.71 -4.36
N VAL A 35 4.50 7.00 -4.70
CA VAL A 35 5.77 7.71 -4.55
C VAL A 35 6.17 7.81 -3.07
N CYS A 36 5.25 8.25 -2.19
CA CYS A 36 5.52 8.32 -0.76
C CYS A 36 5.86 6.95 -0.18
N GLY A 37 5.11 5.91 -0.55
CA GLY A 37 5.40 4.53 -0.14
C GLY A 37 6.79 4.09 -0.58
N LEU A 38 7.15 4.30 -1.84
CA LEU A 38 8.49 3.99 -2.35
C LEU A 38 9.59 4.72 -1.58
N VAL A 39 9.43 6.03 -1.34
CA VAL A 39 10.42 6.82 -0.60
C VAL A 39 10.57 6.29 0.82
N ILE A 40 9.48 6.08 1.55
CA ILE A 40 9.50 5.59 2.93
C ILE A 40 10.14 4.20 3.01
N PHE A 41 9.66 3.24 2.21
CA PHE A 41 10.20 1.88 2.23
C PHE A 41 11.65 1.82 1.77
N TYR A 42 12.06 2.66 0.81
CA TYR A 42 13.44 2.75 0.38
C TYR A 42 14.35 3.30 1.49
N LEU A 43 13.92 4.34 2.19
CA LEU A 43 14.66 4.91 3.32
C LEU A 43 14.77 3.90 4.48
N ILE A 44 13.68 3.24 4.85
CA ILE A 44 13.70 2.20 5.90
C ILE A 44 14.64 1.06 5.52
N LYS A 45 14.60 0.62 4.26
CA LYS A 45 15.50 -0.42 3.73
C LYS A 45 16.97 -0.02 3.85
N LYS A 46 17.30 1.27 3.71
CA LYS A 46 18.67 1.78 3.81
C LYS A 46 19.15 1.96 5.24
N ILE A 47 18.28 2.37 6.15
CA ILE A 47 18.66 2.72 7.54
C ILE A 47 18.60 1.50 8.47
N HIS A 48 17.49 0.76 8.46
CA HIS A 48 17.23 -0.32 9.44
C HIS A 48 17.23 -1.72 8.81
N GLY A 49 16.94 -1.81 7.50
CA GLY A 49 16.70 -3.07 6.82
C GLY A 49 15.25 -3.53 7.01
N LEU A 50 14.51 -3.61 5.90
CA LEU A 50 13.07 -3.91 5.92
C LEU A 50 12.77 -5.43 5.95
N ARG A 51 13.72 -6.26 5.52
CA ARG A 51 13.56 -7.72 5.39
C ARG A 51 14.70 -8.42 6.12
N VAL A 52 14.35 -9.43 6.90
CA VAL A 52 15.33 -10.29 7.58
C VAL A 52 16.18 -11.05 6.56
N PRO A 53 17.43 -11.42 6.91
CA PRO A 53 18.26 -12.24 6.04
C PRO A 53 17.62 -13.61 5.76
N LYS A 54 17.88 -14.16 4.56
CA LYS A 54 17.25 -15.40 4.06
C LYS A 54 17.27 -16.57 5.05
N ARG A 55 18.36 -16.75 5.79
CA ARG A 55 18.48 -17.81 6.80
C ARG A 55 17.39 -17.72 7.88
N ILE A 56 17.12 -16.51 8.38
CA ILE A 56 16.09 -16.28 9.41
C ILE A 56 14.68 -16.39 8.79
N GLU A 57 14.54 -16.01 7.53
CA GLU A 57 13.28 -16.17 6.80
C GLU A 57 12.92 -17.66 6.58
N GLU A 58 13.92 -18.52 6.36
CA GLU A 58 13.77 -19.98 6.20
C GLU A 58 13.56 -20.71 7.55
N GLU A 59 14.26 -20.29 8.61
CA GLU A 59 14.10 -20.84 9.97
C GLU A 59 12.76 -20.43 10.60
N GLY A 60 12.12 -19.37 10.11
CA GLY A 60 10.86 -18.84 10.63
C GLY A 60 11.07 -17.76 11.68
N LEU A 61 10.38 -16.63 11.52
CA LEU A 61 10.52 -15.49 12.42
C LEU A 61 10.11 -15.82 13.86
N ASP A 62 9.10 -16.69 14.03
CA ASP A 62 8.61 -17.13 15.34
C ASP A 62 9.67 -17.92 16.12
N ILE A 63 10.42 -18.79 15.43
CA ILE A 63 11.51 -19.56 16.03
C ILE A 63 12.68 -18.64 16.40
N TYR A 64 12.99 -17.64 15.58
CA TYR A 64 14.09 -16.70 15.82
C TYR A 64 13.79 -15.65 16.90
N GLU A 65 12.59 -15.06 16.92
CA GLU A 65 12.23 -13.98 17.84
C GLU A 65 11.58 -14.48 19.14
N HIS A 66 10.85 -15.59 19.11
CA HIS A 66 10.05 -16.07 20.23
C HIS A 66 10.48 -17.45 20.74
N GLY A 67 11.39 -18.15 20.06
CA GLY A 67 11.93 -19.44 20.50
C GLY A 67 10.93 -20.59 20.48
N GLU A 68 9.76 -20.39 19.87
CA GLU A 68 8.66 -21.35 19.80
C GLU A 68 8.26 -21.57 18.35
N ALA A 69 8.02 -22.82 17.96
CA ALA A 69 7.37 -23.12 16.70
C ALA A 69 5.87 -22.84 16.86
N ALA A 70 5.30 -22.00 16.00
CA ALA A 70 3.87 -21.66 16.03
C ALA A 70 2.94 -22.89 15.85
N TYR A 71 3.50 -24.02 15.40
CA TYR A 71 2.80 -25.27 15.22
C TYR A 71 3.64 -26.45 15.74
N ASN A 72 3.02 -27.31 16.56
CA ASN A 72 3.53 -28.61 17.01
C ASN A 72 3.18 -29.70 16.00
#